data_AF-A0A7Y2L027-F1
#
_entry.id   AF-A0A7Y2L027-F1
#
_cell.length_a   1.000
_cell.length_b   1.000
_cell.length_c   1.000
_cell.angle_alpha   90.00
_cell.angle_beta   90.00
_cell.angle_gamma   90.00
#
_symmetry.space_group_name_H-M   'P 1'
#
loop_
_entity.id
_entity.type
_entity.pdbx_description
1 polymer ?
#
loop_
_entity_poly.entity_id
_entity_poly.type
_entity_poly.pdbx_seq_one_letter_code
_entity_poly.pdbx_strand_id
1 'polypeptide(L)'
;MLDTRYTVDIVLDVGQGISQIQFDIGVALGGGRFSIPVALRALPVPATVVAQSGCSSVIDPAEVAPAQLKTWTYRFSYLQQQAAQDSVSATVVFNSDSDGEMLRGSPSPTEQLYAALAQFVAIHPAVSRDLETYLRPIDGKTTADNPDVAMAASAIAALDAVVSGVAQAFAAWATAQSSTILVVEPTYKVEYAFEIRLMPEEQTQAAQVQILPQSFSKYGQPASNFLPPAMVLIDPDNYAPKRIQFDPATGAATWGYELRKDAKNPTLPAVLPYAAARLDAARAVEFAELDLFALQNGWASIQVTRNRHLAPDPAIQTTAAFEFTSAVARFADPMVPLLEIPRYALDRQATKPESIATWLDDFFAGLLTPTLHGSTELPVLVGLQSSYTYSLVPGGGSSGVPATIIPVSLLPPTSTEGQLHPAFITQVGDADQQWFETERPVQDEATGFRFGLTVFSGTGSNRLPLMKIDALSLATKNIV
;
A
#
# COMPACT_ATOMS: atom_id res chain seq x y z
N MET A 1 -15.36 57.99 37.60
CA MET A 1 -14.62 57.51 36.42
C MET A 1 -13.18 57.30 36.84
N LEU A 2 -12.79 56.07 37.15
CA LEU A 2 -11.38 55.72 37.35
C LEU A 2 -10.91 55.12 36.02
N ASP A 3 -10.08 55.89 35.33
CA ASP A 3 -9.40 55.50 34.09
C ASP A 3 -8.23 54.58 34.47
N THR A 4 -8.52 53.29 34.65
CA THR A 4 -7.49 52.29 34.92
C THR A 4 -6.86 51.90 33.59
N ARG A 5 -5.72 52.52 33.26
CA ARG A 5 -4.88 52.08 32.14
C ARG A 5 -4.20 50.77 32.52
N TYR A 6 -4.46 49.71 31.76
CA TYR A 6 -3.76 48.45 31.87
C TYR A 6 -2.56 48.45 30.93
N THR A 7 -1.38 48.19 31.49
CA THR A 7 -0.16 47.97 30.71
C THR A 7 -0.06 46.48 30.40
N VAL A 8 -0.03 46.14 29.11
CA VAL A 8 0.20 44.77 28.63
C VAL A 8 1.66 44.68 28.23
N ASP A 9 2.46 43.95 28.99
CA ASP A 9 3.82 43.60 28.59
C ASP A 9 3.76 42.41 27.64
N ILE A 10 4.13 42.64 26.38
CA ILE A 10 4.21 41.60 25.36
C ILE A 10 5.65 41.07 25.34
N VAL A 11 5.87 39.88 25.87
CA VAL A 11 7.14 39.16 25.70
C VAL A 11 7.03 38.30 24.45
N LEU A 12 7.71 38.71 23.38
CA LEU A 12 7.87 37.92 22.15
C LEU A 12 9.10 37.03 22.30
N ASP A 13 8.91 35.71 22.43
CA ASP A 13 10.01 34.77 22.29
C ASP A 13 10.28 34.53 20.80
N VAL A 14 11.36 35.13 20.29
CA VAL A 14 11.70 35.17 18.87
C VAL A 14 12.54 33.94 18.50
N GLY A 15 11.94 32.76 18.60
CA GLY A 15 12.44 31.53 18.01
C GLY A 15 11.60 31.13 16.80
N GLN A 16 12.04 31.50 15.60
CA GLN A 16 11.55 31.09 14.26
C GLN A 16 10.15 30.44 14.24
N GLY A 17 9.11 31.27 14.14
CA GLY A 17 7.70 30.87 13.97
C GLY A 17 6.84 31.19 15.19
N ILE A 18 6.05 32.26 15.11
CA ILE A 18 5.15 32.72 16.19
C ILE A 18 4.08 31.64 16.45
N SER A 19 4.28 30.75 17.42
CA SER A 19 3.29 29.71 17.75
C SER A 19 2.57 29.91 19.07
N GLN A 20 3.02 30.84 19.93
CA GLN A 20 2.33 31.24 21.16
C GLN A 20 2.63 32.72 21.46
N ILE A 21 1.59 33.49 21.78
CA ILE A 21 1.77 34.79 22.44
C ILE A 21 1.35 34.57 23.88
N GLN A 22 2.30 34.68 24.80
CA GLN A 22 2.02 34.60 26.22
C GLN A 22 1.54 35.99 26.68
N PHE A 23 0.27 36.09 27.09
CA PHE A 23 -0.29 37.32 27.64
C PHE A 23 -0.23 37.28 29.17
N ASP A 24 0.48 38.23 29.78
CA ASP A 24 0.30 38.52 31.20
C ASP A 24 -0.92 39.45 31.34
N ILE A 25 -2.11 38.86 31.42
CA ILE A 25 -3.32 39.62 31.72
C ILE A 25 -3.57 39.51 33.22
N GLY A 26 -3.09 40.50 33.97
CA GLY A 26 -3.44 40.70 35.37
C GLY A 26 -4.91 41.10 35.51
N VAL A 27 -5.86 40.20 35.24
CA VAL A 27 -7.25 40.36 35.69
C VAL A 27 -7.30 39.95 37.15
N ALA A 28 -7.81 40.83 38.02
CA ALA A 28 -8.04 40.54 39.43
C ALA A 28 -9.17 39.51 39.62
N LEU A 29 -8.95 38.28 39.16
CA LEU A 29 -9.73 37.08 39.44
C LEU A 29 -8.74 35.91 39.57
N GLY A 30 -8.13 35.76 40.75
CA GLY A 30 -7.51 34.51 41.18
C GLY A 30 -6.46 33.88 40.26
N GLY A 31 -5.31 34.54 40.09
CA GLY A 31 -3.98 33.90 40.08
C GLY A 31 -3.72 32.64 39.23
N GLY A 32 -4.26 32.53 38.01
CA GLY A 32 -3.89 31.47 37.06
C GLY A 32 -3.25 32.05 35.80
N ARG A 33 -2.08 31.53 35.39
CA ARG A 33 -1.52 31.80 34.05
C ARG A 33 -2.41 31.12 33.01
N PHE A 34 -2.92 31.86 32.03
CA PHE A 34 -3.72 31.33 30.92
C PHE A 34 -3.03 31.63 29.59
N SER A 35 -2.87 30.61 28.76
CA SER A 35 -2.27 30.71 27.42
C SER A 35 -3.39 30.78 26.38
N ILE A 36 -3.43 31.87 25.59
CA ILE A 36 -4.34 31.98 24.45
C ILE A 36 -3.59 31.50 23.20
N PRO A 37 -4.00 30.38 22.59
CA PRO A 37 -3.40 29.93 21.34
C PRO A 37 -3.73 30.94 20.23
N VAL A 38 -2.69 31.46 19.58
CA VAL A 38 -2.85 32.38 18.45
C VAL A 38 -2.88 31.57 17.16
N ALA A 39 -4.02 31.57 16.47
CA ALA A 39 -4.19 30.84 15.23
C ALA A 39 -3.27 31.39 14.13
N LEU A 40 -2.39 30.54 13.61
CA LEU A 40 -1.59 30.87 12.44
C LEU A 40 -2.47 30.87 11.19
N ARG A 41 -2.49 31.99 10.45
CA ARG A 41 -3.33 32.17 9.25
C ARG A 41 -2.65 31.77 7.94
N ALA A 42 -1.38 31.41 7.98
CA ALA A 42 -0.66 30.94 6.80
C ALA A 42 -0.98 29.47 6.56
N LEU A 43 -1.19 29.11 5.29
CA LEU A 43 -1.31 27.70 4.87
C LEU A 43 -0.11 26.90 5.38
N PRO A 44 -0.30 25.65 5.85
CA PRO A 44 0.81 24.78 6.16
C PRO A 44 1.61 24.46 4.90
N VAL A 45 2.92 24.27 5.06
CA VAL A 45 3.76 23.75 4.00
C VAL A 45 3.36 22.28 3.79
N PRO A 46 3.02 21.85 2.55
CA PRO A 46 2.72 20.46 2.28
C PRO A 46 3.90 19.55 2.65
N ALA A 47 3.60 18.36 3.19
CA ALA A 47 4.61 17.33 3.37
C ALA A 47 5.13 16.87 2.01
N THR A 48 6.39 16.48 1.93
CA THR A 48 6.97 15.86 0.73
C THR A 48 7.12 14.38 0.97
N VAL A 49 6.42 13.54 0.19
CA VAL A 49 6.64 12.10 0.19
C VAL A 49 8.01 11.79 -0.44
N VAL A 50 8.79 10.93 0.20
CA VAL A 50 10.18 10.64 -0.21
C VAL A 50 10.28 9.24 -0.83
N ALA A 51 9.87 8.23 -0.08
CA ALA A 51 9.97 6.84 -0.50
C ALA A 51 8.92 5.98 0.20
N GLN A 52 8.52 4.92 -0.49
CA GLN A 52 7.79 3.78 0.06
C GLN A 52 8.65 2.53 -0.16
N SER A 53 8.54 1.55 0.74
CA SER A 53 9.29 0.29 0.68
C SER A 53 8.46 -0.85 1.26
N GLY A 54 8.64 -2.04 0.71
CA GLY A 54 8.11 -3.29 1.24
C GLY A 54 9.23 -4.32 1.36
N CYS A 55 9.57 -4.72 2.57
CA CYS A 55 10.66 -5.68 2.83
C CYS A 55 10.16 -6.84 3.68
N SER A 56 10.87 -7.98 3.67
CA SER A 56 10.53 -9.08 4.58
C SER A 56 10.65 -8.63 6.03
N SER A 57 9.70 -9.05 6.87
CA SER A 57 9.78 -8.87 8.32
C SER A 57 10.68 -9.93 8.97
N VAL A 58 11.07 -10.96 8.21
CA VAL A 58 11.91 -12.07 8.69
C VAL A 58 13.38 -11.77 8.40
N ILE A 59 14.19 -11.83 9.45
CA ILE A 59 15.66 -11.65 9.35
C ILE A 59 16.32 -12.96 8.92
N ASP A 60 15.95 -14.09 9.54
CA ASP A 60 16.45 -15.42 9.17
C ASP A 60 15.30 -16.36 8.81
N PRO A 61 15.05 -16.59 7.50
CA PRO A 61 14.04 -17.52 7.03
C PRO A 61 14.23 -18.96 7.53
N ALA A 62 15.45 -19.38 7.88
CA ALA A 62 15.71 -20.75 8.30
C ALA A 62 15.11 -21.07 9.68
N GLU A 63 14.93 -20.06 10.53
CA GLU A 63 14.47 -20.23 11.92
C GLU A 63 12.95 -20.11 12.08
N VAL A 64 12.23 -19.62 11.07
CA VAL A 64 10.78 -19.30 11.17
C VAL A 64 9.86 -20.37 10.59
N ALA A 65 8.61 -20.41 11.05
CA ALA A 65 7.58 -21.29 10.50
C ALA A 65 7.15 -20.82 9.09
N PRO A 66 6.60 -21.71 8.23
CA PRO A 66 6.18 -21.34 6.87
C PRO A 66 5.23 -20.13 6.81
N ALA A 67 4.28 -20.04 7.75
CA ALA A 67 3.34 -18.91 7.85
C ALA A 67 4.02 -17.55 8.01
N GLN A 68 5.21 -17.51 8.62
CA GLN A 68 5.95 -16.27 8.87
C GLN A 68 6.74 -15.81 7.65
N LEU A 69 7.03 -16.70 6.69
CA LEU A 69 7.79 -16.37 5.48
C LEU A 69 7.11 -15.28 4.64
N LYS A 70 5.78 -15.22 4.67
CA LYS A 70 4.97 -14.21 3.97
C LYS A 70 4.74 -12.92 4.75
N THR A 71 5.41 -12.76 5.89
CA THR A 71 5.30 -11.52 6.65
C THR A 71 6.20 -10.44 6.05
N TRP A 72 5.63 -9.26 5.84
CA TRP A 72 6.34 -8.12 5.27
C TRP A 72 6.08 -6.84 6.06
N THR A 73 6.96 -5.87 5.87
CA THR A 73 6.92 -4.56 6.51
C THR A 73 6.70 -3.52 5.43
N TYR A 74 5.57 -2.82 5.49
CA TYR A 74 5.31 -1.66 4.65
C TYR A 74 5.78 -0.40 5.37
N ARG A 75 6.59 0.41 4.70
CA ARG A 75 7.08 1.68 5.23
C ARG A 75 6.93 2.78 4.20
N PHE A 76 6.46 3.94 4.61
CA PHE A 76 6.53 5.16 3.81
C PHE A 76 7.24 6.27 4.60
N SER A 77 7.95 7.13 3.89
CA SER A 77 8.75 8.21 4.46
C SER A 77 8.40 9.54 3.83
N TYR A 78 8.51 10.60 4.63
CA TYR A 78 8.18 11.95 4.23
C TYR A 78 9.04 12.98 4.97
N LEU A 79 9.18 14.13 4.34
CA LEU A 79 9.77 15.33 4.95
C LEU A 79 8.65 16.29 5.33
N GLN A 80 8.70 16.78 6.57
CA GLN A 80 7.80 17.80 7.04
C GLN A 80 8.52 18.75 7.99
N GLN A 81 8.55 20.03 7.62
CA GLN A 81 8.89 21.09 8.55
C GLN A 81 7.65 21.40 9.40
N GLN A 82 7.63 20.92 10.64
CA GLN A 82 6.46 21.03 11.52
C GLN A 82 6.45 22.38 12.26
N ALA A 83 5.35 23.13 12.13
CA ALA A 83 4.99 24.11 13.15
C ALA A 83 4.31 23.41 14.33
N ALA A 84 4.35 24.02 15.52
CA ALA A 84 3.74 23.43 16.72
C ALA A 84 2.22 23.20 16.61
N GLN A 85 1.53 23.92 15.71
CA GLN A 85 0.09 23.83 15.47
C GLN A 85 -0.26 22.90 14.28
N ASP A 86 0.74 22.26 13.67
CA ASP A 86 0.52 21.36 12.54
C ASP A 86 0.21 19.96 13.04
N SER A 87 -0.79 19.33 12.43
CA SER A 87 -1.05 17.90 12.57
C SER A 87 -1.02 17.22 11.21
N VAL A 88 -0.68 15.94 11.22
CA VAL A 88 -0.47 15.15 10.01
C VAL A 88 -1.57 14.13 9.90
N SER A 89 -2.33 14.16 8.82
CA SER A 89 -3.23 13.08 8.45
C SER A 89 -2.54 12.19 7.44
N ALA A 90 -2.53 10.89 7.70
CA ALA A 90 -2.04 9.88 6.78
C ALA A 90 -3.18 8.93 6.42
N THR A 91 -3.26 8.56 5.15
CA THR A 91 -4.16 7.50 4.67
C THR A 91 -3.31 6.44 4.01
N VAL A 92 -3.46 5.20 4.48
CA VAL A 92 -2.83 4.01 3.89
C VAL A 92 -3.91 3.14 3.26
N VAL A 93 -3.66 2.72 2.03
CA VAL A 93 -4.52 1.84 1.25
C VAL A 93 -3.74 0.59 0.91
N PHE A 94 -4.28 -0.58 1.23
CA PHE A 94 -3.72 -1.86 0.79
C PHE A 94 -4.60 -2.49 -0.28
N ASN A 95 -3.95 -3.22 -1.19
CA ASN A 95 -4.54 -3.81 -2.39
C ASN A 95 -5.32 -2.78 -3.22
N SER A 96 -4.72 -1.61 -3.41
CA SER A 96 -5.19 -0.71 -4.45
C SER A 96 -4.86 -1.31 -5.80
N ASP A 97 -5.83 -1.42 -6.69
CA ASP A 97 -5.54 -1.73 -8.09
C ASP A 97 -4.66 -0.61 -8.66
N SER A 98 -3.53 -0.98 -9.29
CA SER A 98 -2.76 -0.03 -10.10
C SER A 98 -3.58 0.49 -11.29
N ASP A 99 -4.62 -0.24 -11.68
CA ASP A 99 -5.37 -0.06 -12.93
C ASP A 99 -6.82 0.41 -12.72
N GLY A 100 -7.20 0.79 -11.51
CA GLY A 100 -8.56 1.27 -11.20
C GLY A 100 -8.55 2.72 -10.70
N GLU A 101 -8.75 3.68 -11.60
CA GLU A 101 -8.88 5.12 -11.32
C GLU A 101 -7.62 5.84 -10.81
N MET A 102 -6.54 5.76 -11.58
CA MET A 102 -5.62 6.89 -11.63
C MET A 102 -6.36 8.12 -12.19
N LEU A 103 -6.62 9.08 -11.30
CA LEU A 103 -7.18 10.41 -11.55
C LEU A 103 -6.50 11.18 -12.70
N ARG A 104 -6.84 10.84 -13.94
CA ARG A 104 -7.23 11.82 -14.96
C ARG A 104 -8.74 11.67 -15.08
N GLY A 105 -9.49 12.77 -14.93
CA GLY A 105 -10.95 12.76 -15.06
C GLY A 105 -11.38 12.35 -16.47
N SER A 106 -11.38 11.04 -16.73
CA SER A 106 -12.07 10.46 -17.86
C SER A 106 -13.55 10.45 -17.50
N PRO A 107 -14.41 11.16 -18.25
CA PRO A 107 -15.84 11.17 -17.98
C PRO A 107 -16.35 9.73 -17.90
N SER A 108 -17.24 9.44 -16.97
CA SER A 108 -17.93 8.14 -16.87
C SER A 108 -18.56 7.77 -18.23
N PRO A 109 -18.79 6.48 -18.54
CA PRO A 109 -19.47 6.09 -19.78
C PRO A 109 -20.81 6.81 -20.00
N THR A 110 -21.50 7.14 -18.91
CA THR A 110 -22.71 7.97 -18.90
C THR A 110 -22.42 9.42 -19.30
N GLU A 111 -21.40 10.07 -18.73
CA GLU A 111 -20.99 11.43 -19.11
C GLU A 111 -20.45 11.49 -20.55
N GLN A 112 -19.74 10.46 -21.01
CA GLN A 112 -19.28 10.32 -22.40
C GLN A 112 -20.47 10.21 -23.37
N LEU A 113 -21.49 9.41 -23.04
CA LEU A 113 -22.70 9.32 -23.83
C LEU A 113 -23.46 10.65 -23.85
N TYR A 114 -23.61 11.32 -22.70
CA TYR A 114 -24.23 12.64 -22.65
C TYR A 114 -23.47 13.68 -23.47
N ALA A 115 -22.13 13.69 -23.40
CA ALA A 115 -21.30 14.59 -24.19
C ALA A 115 -21.43 14.31 -25.70
N ALA A 116 -21.39 13.03 -26.11
CA ALA A 116 -21.54 12.63 -27.50
C ALA A 116 -22.93 12.99 -28.07
N LEU A 117 -24.00 12.78 -27.29
CA LEU A 117 -25.36 13.16 -27.66
C LEU A 117 -25.53 14.69 -27.72
N ALA A 118 -24.95 15.42 -26.76
CA ALA A 118 -24.97 16.88 -26.77
C ALA A 118 -24.24 17.45 -28.00
N GLN A 119 -23.09 16.87 -28.36
CA GLN A 119 -22.34 17.23 -29.56
C GLN A 119 -23.14 16.92 -30.83
N PHE A 120 -23.82 15.78 -30.91
CA PHE A 120 -24.70 15.45 -32.03
C PHE A 120 -25.86 16.44 -32.17
N VAL A 121 -26.58 16.72 -31.08
CA VAL A 121 -27.70 17.67 -31.09
C VAL A 121 -27.25 19.07 -31.50
N ALA A 122 -26.07 19.51 -31.06
CA ALA A 122 -25.53 20.82 -31.40
C ALA A 122 -25.09 20.94 -32.87
N ILE A 123 -24.48 19.90 -33.44
CA ILE A 123 -23.85 19.95 -34.76
C ILE A 123 -24.81 19.52 -35.89
N HIS A 124 -25.75 18.61 -35.61
CA HIS A 124 -26.64 18.03 -36.62
C HIS A 124 -27.41 19.06 -37.48
N PRO A 125 -27.96 20.17 -36.95
CA PRO A 125 -28.67 21.15 -37.78
C PRO A 125 -27.78 21.79 -38.87
N ALA A 126 -26.52 22.06 -38.55
CA ALA A 126 -25.57 22.65 -39.50
C ALA A 126 -25.16 21.65 -40.57
N VAL A 127 -24.84 20.41 -40.16
CA VAL A 127 -24.49 19.32 -41.09
C VAL A 127 -25.67 18.99 -42.01
N SER A 128 -26.90 18.94 -41.49
CA SER A 128 -28.10 18.69 -42.29
C SER A 128 -28.33 19.77 -43.35
N ARG A 129 -28.14 21.04 -43.00
CA ARG A 129 -28.21 22.16 -43.95
C ARG A 129 -27.12 22.07 -45.01
N ASP A 130 -25.90 21.70 -44.63
CA ASP A 130 -24.78 21.65 -45.56
C ASP A 130 -24.90 20.45 -46.52
N LEU A 131 -25.44 19.31 -46.06
CA LEU A 131 -25.84 18.21 -46.94
C LEU A 131 -26.94 18.65 -47.93
N GLU A 132 -27.94 19.37 -47.45
CA GLU A 132 -29.02 19.89 -48.31
C GLU A 132 -28.53 20.91 -49.34
N THR A 133 -27.54 21.73 -48.97
CA THR A 133 -27.01 22.81 -49.82
C THR A 133 -25.99 22.30 -50.83
N TYR A 134 -25.08 21.41 -50.41
CA TYR A 134 -23.93 21.01 -51.21
C TYR A 134 -24.04 19.59 -51.76
N LEU A 135 -24.72 18.65 -51.08
CA LEU A 135 -24.87 17.28 -51.57
C LEU A 135 -26.06 17.13 -52.52
N ARG A 136 -27.21 17.77 -52.22
CA ARG A 136 -28.42 17.67 -53.06
C ARG A 136 -28.22 18.10 -54.53
N PRO A 137 -27.44 19.14 -54.85
CA PRO A 137 -27.24 19.57 -56.24
C PRO A 137 -26.28 18.67 -57.04
N ILE A 138 -25.54 17.76 -56.39
CA ILE A 138 -24.58 16.88 -57.06
C ILE A 138 -25.33 15.79 -57.82
N ASP A 139 -25.06 15.70 -59.12
CA ASP A 139 -25.62 14.71 -60.03
C ASP A 139 -24.52 13.99 -60.84
N GLY A 140 -24.91 13.03 -61.68
CA GLY A 140 -23.98 12.26 -62.53
C GLY A 140 -23.22 13.07 -63.60
N LYS A 141 -23.41 14.40 -63.66
CA LYS A 141 -22.71 15.32 -64.55
C LYS A 141 -21.80 16.29 -63.79
N THR A 142 -21.82 16.25 -62.46
CA THR A 142 -20.99 17.10 -61.62
C THR A 142 -19.54 16.63 -61.66
N THR A 143 -18.64 17.54 -62.02
CA THR A 143 -17.21 17.24 -62.14
C THR A 143 -16.50 17.34 -60.79
N ALA A 144 -15.43 16.57 -60.61
CA ALA A 144 -14.74 16.43 -59.32
C ALA A 144 -14.04 17.72 -58.82
N ASP A 145 -13.89 18.71 -59.69
CA ASP A 145 -13.35 20.04 -59.40
C ASP A 145 -14.41 21.04 -58.89
N ASN A 146 -15.69 20.65 -58.85
CA ASN A 146 -16.73 21.50 -58.28
C ASN A 146 -16.51 21.67 -56.75
N PRO A 147 -16.42 22.92 -56.23
CA PRO A 147 -16.27 23.17 -54.80
C PRO A 147 -17.37 22.54 -53.93
N ASP A 148 -18.58 22.37 -54.47
CA ASP A 148 -19.70 21.74 -53.77
C ASP A 148 -19.42 20.27 -53.45
N VAL A 149 -18.63 19.58 -54.29
CA VAL A 149 -18.22 18.18 -54.05
C VAL A 149 -17.31 18.08 -52.83
N ALA A 150 -16.37 19.02 -52.67
CA ALA A 150 -15.47 19.06 -51.51
C ALA A 150 -16.23 19.42 -50.22
N MET A 151 -17.19 20.35 -50.31
CA MET A 151 -18.04 20.74 -49.18
C MET A 151 -19.01 19.62 -48.77
N ALA A 152 -19.59 18.91 -49.74
CA ALA A 152 -20.43 17.74 -49.48
C ALA A 152 -19.65 16.59 -48.83
N ALA A 153 -18.43 16.31 -49.31
CA ALA A 153 -17.55 15.30 -48.71
C ALA A 153 -17.20 15.65 -47.25
N SER A 154 -16.95 16.93 -46.97
CA SER A 154 -16.68 17.43 -45.61
C SER A 154 -17.90 17.29 -44.69
N ALA A 155 -19.10 17.60 -45.20
CA ALA A 155 -20.35 17.44 -44.45
C ALA A 155 -20.67 15.96 -44.14
N ILE A 156 -20.41 15.05 -45.09
CA ILE A 156 -20.56 13.60 -44.89
C ILE A 156 -19.54 13.10 -43.85
N ALA A 157 -18.28 13.52 -43.94
CA ALA A 157 -17.24 13.13 -42.98
C ALA A 157 -17.55 13.63 -41.56
N ALA A 158 -18.08 14.86 -41.44
CA ALA A 158 -18.53 15.40 -40.16
C ALA A 158 -19.71 14.61 -39.58
N LEU A 159 -20.68 14.20 -40.42
CA LEU A 159 -21.78 13.34 -39.99
C LEU A 159 -21.28 11.98 -39.50
N ASP A 160 -20.42 11.34 -40.28
CA ASP A 160 -19.84 10.03 -39.95
C ASP A 160 -19.06 10.06 -38.63
N ALA A 161 -18.24 11.09 -38.43
CA ALA A 161 -17.47 11.26 -37.20
C ALA A 161 -18.36 11.41 -35.96
N VAL A 162 -19.42 12.23 -36.05
CA VAL A 162 -20.31 12.47 -34.91
C VAL A 162 -21.20 11.26 -34.63
N VAL A 163 -21.74 10.61 -35.66
CA VAL A 163 -22.56 9.39 -35.51
C VAL A 163 -21.73 8.23 -34.98
N SER A 164 -20.50 8.06 -35.48
CA SER A 164 -19.55 7.07 -34.96
C SER A 164 -19.19 7.34 -33.50
N GLY A 165 -18.99 8.61 -33.12
CA GLY A 165 -18.76 9.00 -31.72
C GLY A 165 -19.94 8.66 -30.80
N VAL A 166 -21.17 8.91 -31.23
CA VAL A 166 -22.38 8.50 -30.48
C VAL A 166 -22.49 6.98 -30.40
N ALA A 167 -22.25 6.26 -31.50
CA ALA A 167 -22.33 4.80 -31.52
C ALA A 167 -21.29 4.15 -30.60
N GLN A 168 -20.06 4.67 -30.57
CA GLN A 168 -19.01 4.20 -29.66
C GLN A 168 -19.36 4.49 -28.19
N ALA A 169 -19.84 5.70 -27.88
CA ALA A 169 -20.24 6.07 -26.52
C ALA A 169 -21.46 5.26 -26.05
N PHE A 170 -22.43 5.02 -26.94
CA PHE A 170 -23.59 4.18 -26.66
C PHE A 170 -23.18 2.72 -26.46
N ALA A 171 -22.27 2.17 -27.28
CA ALA A 171 -21.75 0.82 -27.09
C ALA A 171 -21.05 0.69 -25.73
N ALA A 172 -20.19 1.65 -25.36
CA ALA A 172 -19.51 1.66 -24.07
C ALA A 172 -20.50 1.75 -22.88
N TRP A 173 -21.50 2.63 -22.97
CA TRP A 173 -22.58 2.74 -21.98
C TRP A 173 -23.42 1.45 -21.93
N ALA A 174 -23.80 0.89 -23.07
CA ALA A 174 -24.61 -0.32 -23.15
C ALA A 174 -23.84 -1.53 -22.63
N THR A 175 -22.53 -1.64 -22.85
CA THR A 175 -21.67 -2.68 -22.23
C THR A 175 -21.62 -2.50 -20.71
N ALA A 176 -21.52 -1.27 -20.21
CA ALA A 176 -21.59 -0.98 -18.78
C ALA A 176 -22.96 -1.32 -18.17
N GLN A 177 -24.06 -1.16 -18.92
CA GLN A 177 -25.42 -1.51 -18.48
C GLN A 177 -25.76 -3.01 -18.64
N SER A 178 -25.22 -3.66 -19.67
CA SER A 178 -25.45 -5.08 -20.00
C SER A 178 -24.51 -6.02 -19.26
N SER A 179 -23.56 -5.45 -18.50
CA SER A 179 -22.87 -6.12 -17.40
C SER A 179 -23.90 -6.41 -16.30
N THR A 180 -24.77 -7.39 -16.57
CA THR A 180 -25.52 -8.13 -15.58
C THR A 180 -24.50 -8.66 -14.58
N ILE A 181 -24.39 -8.00 -13.43
CA ILE A 181 -23.96 -8.56 -12.14
C ILE A 181 -22.93 -9.70 -12.31
N LEU A 182 -21.84 -9.45 -13.03
CA LEU A 182 -20.57 -9.87 -12.51
C LEU A 182 -20.27 -8.77 -11.54
N VAL A 183 -20.64 -9.01 -10.28
CA VAL A 183 -19.91 -8.44 -9.17
C VAL A 183 -18.45 -8.73 -9.52
N VAL A 184 -17.76 -7.76 -10.11
CA VAL A 184 -16.32 -7.67 -9.93
C VAL A 184 -16.26 -7.51 -8.42
N GLU A 185 -16.00 -8.62 -7.73
CA GLU A 185 -15.83 -8.57 -6.29
C GLU A 185 -14.90 -7.41 -6.03
N PRO A 186 -15.27 -6.46 -5.15
CA PRO A 186 -14.37 -5.39 -4.80
C PRO A 186 -13.05 -6.06 -4.46
N THR A 187 -12.03 -5.79 -5.28
CA THR A 187 -10.65 -6.21 -5.03
C THR A 187 -10.39 -5.87 -3.58
N TYR A 188 -10.02 -6.88 -2.79
CA TYR A 188 -10.02 -6.79 -1.33
C TYR A 188 -9.25 -5.56 -0.87
N LYS A 189 -9.95 -4.45 -0.62
CA LYS A 189 -9.33 -3.14 -0.38
C LYS A 189 -9.48 -2.78 1.07
N VAL A 190 -8.37 -2.38 1.68
CA VAL A 190 -8.29 -1.96 3.08
C VAL A 190 -7.81 -0.54 3.09
N GLU A 191 -8.54 0.35 3.75
CA GLU A 191 -8.17 1.75 3.88
C GLU A 191 -8.19 2.17 5.35
N TYR A 192 -7.07 2.72 5.79
CA TYR A 192 -6.89 3.21 7.15
C TYR A 192 -6.43 4.67 7.12
N ALA A 193 -7.30 5.57 7.60
CA ALA A 193 -6.98 6.98 7.78
C ALA A 193 -6.78 7.28 9.26
N PHE A 194 -5.67 7.94 9.59
CA PHE A 194 -5.31 8.29 10.96
C PHE A 194 -4.55 9.62 11.00
N GLU A 195 -4.60 10.26 12.17
CA GLU A 195 -3.82 11.45 12.46
C GLU A 195 -2.61 11.10 13.32
N ILE A 196 -1.47 11.72 13.02
CA ILE A 196 -0.23 11.61 13.77
C ILE A 196 -0.02 12.93 14.51
N ARG A 197 0.05 12.86 15.84
CA ARG A 197 0.32 14.02 16.71
C ARG A 197 1.60 13.82 17.49
N LEU A 198 2.53 14.75 17.36
CA LEU A 198 3.72 14.85 18.20
C LEU A 198 3.42 15.78 19.38
N MET A 199 3.61 15.29 20.61
CA MET A 199 3.36 16.05 21.83
C MET A 199 4.44 15.79 22.89
N PRO A 200 4.68 16.74 23.81
CA PRO A 200 5.57 16.50 24.93
C PRO A 200 4.87 15.67 26.02
N GLU A 201 5.61 14.75 26.64
CA GLU A 201 5.21 14.18 27.92
C GLU A 201 5.22 15.28 29.00
N GLU A 202 4.15 15.37 29.80
CA GLU A 202 3.94 16.46 30.76
C GLU A 202 5.12 16.69 31.71
N GLN A 203 5.75 15.61 32.20
CA GLN A 203 6.76 15.69 33.26
C GLN A 203 8.18 15.80 32.70
N THR A 204 8.52 15.00 31.69
CA THR A 204 9.90 14.86 31.21
C THR A 204 10.20 15.70 29.97
N GLN A 205 9.16 16.23 29.30
CA GLN A 205 9.27 16.84 27.98
C GLN A 205 9.86 15.89 26.92
N ALA A 206 9.78 14.58 27.14
CA ALA A 206 10.08 13.56 26.14
C ALA A 206 9.08 13.63 24.98
N ALA A 207 9.55 13.29 23.78
CA ALA A 207 8.71 13.17 22.61
C ALA A 207 7.75 11.99 22.75
N GLN A 208 6.45 12.24 22.59
CA GLN A 208 5.44 11.21 22.42
C GLN A 208 4.71 11.42 21.09
N VAL A 209 4.46 10.32 20.39
CA VAL A 209 3.65 10.32 19.16
C VAL A 209 2.38 9.54 19.41
N GLN A 210 1.24 10.20 19.18
CA GLN A 210 -0.09 9.60 19.20
C GLN A 210 -0.60 9.35 17.78
N ILE A 211 -1.14 8.15 17.57
CA ILE A 211 -1.91 7.76 16.40
C ILE A 211 -3.39 7.83 16.78
N LEU A 212 -4.11 8.74 16.15
CA LEU A 212 -5.55 8.96 16.36
C LEU A 212 -6.32 8.46 15.13
N PRO A 213 -6.97 7.28 15.20
CA PRO A 213 -7.75 6.73 14.10
C PRO A 213 -8.86 7.67 13.66
N GLN A 214 -9.03 7.85 12.36
CA GLN A 214 -10.11 8.66 11.77
C GLN A 214 -11.15 7.76 11.10
N SER A 215 -10.69 6.78 10.33
CA SER A 215 -11.55 5.76 9.73
C SER A 215 -10.77 4.49 9.42
N PHE A 216 -11.46 3.37 9.49
CA PHE A 216 -10.96 2.08 9.02
C PHE A 216 -12.06 1.43 8.18
N SER A 217 -11.74 1.06 6.95
CA SER A 217 -12.71 0.42 6.06
C SER A 217 -12.13 -0.79 5.34
N LYS A 218 -13.00 -1.78 5.14
CA LYS A 218 -12.75 -3.00 4.37
C LYS A 218 -13.84 -3.07 3.31
N TYR A 219 -13.46 -3.19 2.04
CA TYR A 219 -14.40 -3.14 0.90
C TYR A 219 -15.26 -1.85 0.88
N GLY A 220 -14.68 -0.72 1.30
CA GLY A 220 -15.40 0.56 1.40
C GLY A 220 -16.45 0.61 2.51
N GLN A 221 -16.58 -0.43 3.35
CA GLN A 221 -17.47 -0.47 4.49
C GLN A 221 -16.68 -0.26 5.79
N PRO A 222 -17.19 0.50 6.77
CA PRO A 222 -16.56 0.62 8.08
C PRO A 222 -16.34 -0.75 8.74
N ALA A 223 -15.14 -0.96 9.29
CA ALA A 223 -14.76 -2.21 9.94
C ALA A 223 -13.86 -1.93 11.16
N SER A 224 -13.68 -2.94 12.02
CA SER A 224 -12.66 -2.87 13.09
C SER A 224 -11.26 -3.01 12.49
N ASN A 225 -10.31 -2.30 13.08
CA ASN A 225 -8.91 -2.40 12.67
C ASN A 225 -8.39 -3.83 12.92
N PHE A 226 -7.67 -4.36 11.94
CA PHE A 226 -6.87 -5.58 12.08
C PHE A 226 -5.41 -5.37 11.70
N LEU A 227 -5.03 -4.15 11.32
CA LEU A 227 -3.65 -3.83 11.00
C LEU A 227 -2.82 -3.75 12.28
N PRO A 228 -1.52 -4.10 12.19
CA PRO A 228 -0.55 -3.83 13.24
C PRO A 228 -0.46 -2.31 13.50
N PRO A 229 0.02 -1.89 14.70
CA PRO A 229 0.08 -0.48 15.05
C PRO A 229 0.96 0.31 14.08
N ALA A 230 0.47 1.44 13.60
CA ALA A 230 1.26 2.38 12.81
C ALA A 230 2.41 2.92 13.67
N MET A 231 3.64 2.56 13.33
CA MET A 231 4.84 2.93 14.07
C MET A 231 5.54 4.11 13.39
N VAL A 232 5.66 5.24 14.10
CA VAL A 232 6.31 6.44 13.54
C VAL A 232 7.78 6.45 13.94
N LEU A 233 8.66 6.55 12.96
CA LEU A 233 10.11 6.61 13.12
C LEU A 233 10.58 8.07 13.07
N ILE A 234 11.35 8.47 14.08
CA ILE A 234 12.02 9.77 14.21
C ILE A 234 13.47 9.48 14.57
N ASP A 235 14.42 10.00 13.79
CA ASP A 235 15.85 9.67 13.92
C ASP A 235 16.12 8.16 14.15
N PRO A 236 15.69 7.26 13.23
CA PRO A 236 15.77 5.80 13.43
C PRO A 236 17.21 5.25 13.53
N ASP A 237 18.20 6.06 13.16
CA ASP A 237 19.63 5.77 13.31
C ASP A 237 20.08 5.80 14.79
N ASN A 238 19.35 6.49 15.66
CA ASN A 238 19.70 6.67 17.05
C ASN A 238 18.60 6.24 18.01
N TYR A 239 17.33 6.41 17.67
CA TYR A 239 16.20 6.11 18.54
C TYR A 239 15.34 4.97 18.00
N ALA A 240 14.80 4.17 18.92
CA ALA A 240 13.81 3.15 18.63
C ALA A 240 12.47 3.53 19.28
N PRO A 241 11.35 3.41 18.55
CA PRO A 241 10.03 3.61 19.12
C PRO A 241 9.72 2.52 20.14
N LYS A 242 9.15 2.91 21.28
CA LYS A 242 8.66 2.04 22.34
C LYS A 242 7.16 2.26 22.52
N ARG A 243 6.39 1.18 22.36
CA ARG A 243 4.93 1.21 22.49
C ARG A 243 4.54 1.45 23.95
N ILE A 244 3.83 2.55 24.20
CA ILE A 244 3.25 2.88 25.51
C ILE A 244 1.85 2.30 25.61
N GLN A 245 1.03 2.50 24.56
CA GLN A 245 -0.35 2.03 24.50
C GLN A 245 -0.71 1.63 23.07
N PHE A 246 -1.60 0.63 22.94
CA PHE A 246 -2.21 0.23 21.67
C PHE A 246 -3.62 -0.31 21.90
N ASP A 247 -4.57 0.20 21.13
CA ASP A 247 -5.92 -0.34 21.02
C ASP A 247 -6.05 -1.06 19.65
N PRO A 248 -6.08 -2.40 19.64
CA PRO A 248 -6.17 -3.17 18.40
C PRO A 248 -7.47 -2.93 17.64
N ALA A 249 -8.58 -2.62 18.32
CA ALA A 249 -9.89 -2.49 17.68
C ALA A 249 -10.00 -1.24 16.79
N THR A 250 -9.28 -0.17 17.16
CA THR A 250 -9.29 1.11 16.45
C THR A 250 -7.98 1.40 15.73
N GLY A 251 -6.88 0.78 16.14
CA GLY A 251 -5.53 1.10 15.68
C GLY A 251 -4.88 2.26 16.44
N ALA A 252 -5.54 2.82 17.46
CA ALA A 252 -4.98 3.92 18.24
C ALA A 252 -3.71 3.47 18.98
N ALA A 253 -2.66 4.27 18.93
CA ALA A 253 -1.37 3.92 19.53
C ALA A 253 -0.68 5.15 20.11
N THR A 254 0.13 4.94 21.16
CA THR A 254 1.04 5.96 21.69
C THR A 254 2.45 5.39 21.76
N TRP A 255 3.41 6.16 21.26
CA TRP A 255 4.82 5.78 21.16
C TRP A 255 5.70 6.77 21.91
N GLY A 256 6.64 6.26 22.68
CA GLY A 256 7.83 6.99 23.15
C GLY A 256 9.06 6.57 22.35
N TYR A 257 10.21 7.21 22.58
CA TYR A 257 11.43 6.97 21.79
C TYR A 257 12.64 6.80 22.70
N GLU A 258 13.23 5.62 22.71
CA GLU A 258 14.39 5.28 23.54
C GLU A 258 15.66 5.20 22.69
N LEU A 259 16.79 5.62 23.25
CA LEU A 259 18.09 5.53 22.59
C LEU A 259 18.43 4.06 22.33
N ARG A 260 18.81 3.78 21.09
CA ARG A 260 19.20 2.44 20.66
C ARG A 260 20.54 2.04 21.30
N LYS A 261 20.69 0.74 21.56
CA LYS A 261 21.98 0.18 22.01
C LYS A 261 23.06 0.29 20.94
N ASP A 262 22.66 0.24 19.68
CA ASP A 262 23.48 0.38 18.48
C ASP A 262 23.37 1.77 17.83
N ALA A 263 22.98 2.80 18.61
CA ALA A 263 22.83 4.17 18.10
C ALA A 263 24.12 4.67 17.44
N LYS A 264 23.99 5.34 16.28
CA LYS A 264 25.15 5.98 15.60
C LYS A 264 25.81 7.03 16.49
N ASN A 265 25.03 7.71 17.33
CA ASN A 265 25.49 8.66 18.32
C ASN A 265 25.06 8.24 19.74
N PRO A 266 25.89 7.49 20.47
CA PRO A 266 25.55 7.00 21.81
C PRO A 266 25.59 8.09 22.90
N THR A 267 26.02 9.32 22.59
CA THR A 267 26.06 10.43 23.57
C THR A 267 24.74 11.19 23.64
N LEU A 268 23.76 10.82 22.81
CA LEU A 268 22.44 11.42 22.82
C LEU A 268 21.69 11.07 24.12
N PRO A 269 20.67 11.85 24.51
CA PRO A 269 19.82 11.53 25.66
C PRO A 269 19.19 10.14 25.55
N ALA A 270 18.97 9.48 26.69
CA ALA A 270 18.36 8.14 26.74
C ALA A 270 16.94 8.07 26.16
N VAL A 271 16.23 9.20 26.15
CA VAL A 271 14.90 9.37 25.57
C VAL A 271 14.91 10.60 24.67
N LEU A 272 14.27 10.53 23.50
CA LEU A 272 14.24 11.64 22.54
C LEU A 272 13.48 12.84 23.14
N PRO A 273 14.12 14.02 23.30
CA PRO A 273 13.41 15.22 23.76
C PRO A 273 12.42 15.74 22.71
N TYR A 274 11.25 16.23 23.14
CA TYR A 274 10.22 16.78 22.25
C TYR A 274 10.75 17.89 21.33
N ALA A 275 11.56 18.80 21.89
CA ALA A 275 12.17 19.89 21.12
C ALA A 275 13.09 19.38 20.00
N ALA A 276 13.83 18.31 20.24
CA ALA A 276 14.70 17.69 19.24
C ALA A 276 13.87 16.96 18.17
N ALA A 277 12.86 16.19 18.59
CA ALA A 277 11.94 15.51 17.67
C ALA A 277 11.28 16.50 16.69
N ARG A 278 10.80 17.65 17.19
CA ARG A 278 10.16 18.68 16.36
C ARG A 278 11.08 19.27 15.27
N LEU A 279 12.38 19.32 15.52
CA LEU A 279 13.36 19.87 14.58
C LEU A 279 13.80 18.86 13.52
N ASP A 280 13.69 17.57 13.80
CA ASP A 280 13.87 16.55 12.77
C ASP A 280 12.71 16.65 11.77
N ALA A 281 13.00 16.91 10.50
CA ALA A 281 11.98 16.97 9.47
C ALA A 281 11.68 15.60 8.84
N ALA A 282 12.59 14.63 8.98
CA ALA A 282 12.45 13.31 8.40
C ALA A 282 11.56 12.44 9.29
N ARG A 283 10.57 11.82 8.65
CA ARG A 283 9.63 10.90 9.29
C ARG A 283 9.46 9.68 8.42
N ALA A 284 9.26 8.54 9.06
CA ALA A 284 8.70 7.38 8.39
C ALA A 284 7.58 6.78 9.24
N VAL A 285 6.64 6.11 8.59
CA VAL A 285 5.61 5.32 9.25
C VAL A 285 5.73 3.90 8.74
N GLU A 286 5.65 2.95 9.66
CA GLU A 286 5.88 1.53 9.43
C GLU A 286 4.71 0.69 9.94
N PHE A 287 4.32 -0.29 9.14
CA PHE A 287 3.42 -1.38 9.49
C PHE A 287 4.21 -2.68 9.31
N ALA A 288 4.68 -3.24 10.42
CA ALA A 288 5.45 -4.48 10.45
C ALA A 288 4.53 -5.71 10.56
N GLU A 289 5.03 -6.89 10.17
CA GLU A 289 4.30 -8.17 10.30
C GLU A 289 2.97 -8.23 9.51
N LEU A 290 2.87 -7.51 8.39
CA LEU A 290 1.74 -7.62 7.47
C LEU A 290 1.76 -8.98 6.76
N ASP A 291 0.58 -9.55 6.52
CA ASP A 291 0.41 -10.76 5.72
C ASP A 291 0.41 -10.41 4.23
N LEU A 292 1.44 -10.85 3.49
CA LEU A 292 1.57 -10.51 2.08
C LEU A 292 0.46 -11.09 1.21
N PHE A 293 -0.09 -12.25 1.55
CA PHE A 293 -1.12 -12.87 0.71
C PHE A 293 -2.47 -12.18 0.89
N ALA A 294 -2.69 -11.59 2.06
CA ALA A 294 -3.85 -10.75 2.36
C ALA A 294 -3.69 -9.30 1.86
N LEU A 295 -2.50 -8.73 2.01
CA LEU A 295 -2.18 -7.34 1.71
C LEU A 295 -0.98 -7.32 0.74
N GLN A 296 -1.29 -7.45 -0.54
CA GLN A 296 -0.35 -7.70 -1.64
C GLN A 296 0.35 -6.43 -2.13
N ASN A 297 -0.21 -5.25 -1.85
CA ASN A 297 0.41 -3.96 -2.13
C ASN A 297 0.00 -2.90 -1.11
N GLY A 298 0.74 -1.80 -1.03
CA GLY A 298 0.46 -0.66 -0.15
C GLY A 298 0.68 0.67 -0.85
N TRP A 299 -0.17 1.65 -0.55
CA TRP A 299 -0.08 3.02 -1.04
C TRP A 299 -0.40 3.99 0.10
N ALA A 300 0.30 5.11 0.14
CA ALA A 300 0.12 6.10 1.19
C ALA A 300 -0.06 7.52 0.64
N SER A 301 -0.84 8.31 1.37
CA SER A 301 -0.96 9.75 1.16
C SER A 301 -0.89 10.49 2.48
N ILE A 302 -0.46 11.74 2.42
CA ILE A 302 -0.19 12.59 3.57
C ILE A 302 -0.78 13.98 3.32
N GLN A 303 -1.43 14.51 4.34
CA GLN A 303 -1.97 15.86 4.34
C GLN A 303 -1.64 16.54 5.67
N VAL A 304 -1.30 17.83 5.64
CA VAL A 304 -1.01 18.60 6.84
C VAL A 304 -2.19 19.54 7.10
N THR A 305 -2.74 19.49 8.31
CA THR A 305 -3.73 20.44 8.78
C THR A 305 -3.15 21.26 9.92
N ARG A 306 -3.13 22.58 9.74
CA ARG A 306 -2.72 23.54 10.75
C ARG A 306 -3.93 23.97 11.56
N ASN A 307 -3.71 24.22 12.85
CA ASN A 307 -4.69 24.68 13.82
C ASN A 307 -5.80 23.68 14.16
N ARG A 308 -5.74 22.41 13.72
CA ARG A 308 -6.77 21.43 14.08
C ARG A 308 -6.97 21.33 15.59
N HIS A 309 -5.85 21.36 16.33
CA HIS A 309 -5.82 21.25 17.79
C HIS A 309 -5.29 22.53 18.45
N LEU A 310 -6.01 23.66 18.33
CA LEU A 310 -5.61 24.90 19.01
C LEU A 310 -5.85 24.86 20.52
N ALA A 311 -6.94 24.23 20.96
CA ALA A 311 -7.29 24.17 22.38
C ALA A 311 -6.38 23.18 23.13
N PRO A 312 -5.94 23.51 24.36
CA PRO A 312 -5.26 22.56 25.24
C PRO A 312 -6.17 21.39 25.63
N ASP A 313 -7.48 21.65 25.72
CA ASP A 313 -8.49 20.63 25.96
C ASP A 313 -8.80 19.88 24.64
N PRO A 314 -8.50 18.57 24.56
CA PRO A 314 -8.76 17.79 23.36
C PRO A 314 -10.26 17.64 23.03
N ALA A 315 -11.17 17.92 23.97
CA ALA A 315 -12.61 17.92 23.71
C ALA A 315 -13.08 19.15 22.92
N ILE A 316 -12.28 20.22 22.86
CA ILE A 316 -12.62 21.46 22.17
C ILE A 316 -12.04 21.42 20.75
N GLN A 317 -12.92 21.28 19.76
CA GLN A 317 -12.51 21.33 18.36
C GLN A 317 -12.34 22.76 17.87
N THR A 318 -11.34 22.96 17.01
CA THR A 318 -11.16 24.23 16.31
C THR A 318 -12.26 24.39 15.27
N THR A 319 -12.80 25.59 15.13
CA THR A 319 -13.79 25.84 14.08
C THR A 319 -13.14 25.71 12.70
N ALA A 320 -13.79 25.03 11.76
CA ALA A 320 -13.26 24.79 10.40
C ALA A 320 -12.78 26.05 9.66
N ALA A 321 -13.33 27.23 9.97
CA ALA A 321 -12.88 28.52 9.41
C ALA A 321 -11.43 28.90 9.80
N PHE A 322 -10.86 28.27 10.83
CA PHE A 322 -9.50 28.47 11.30
C PHE A 322 -8.58 27.27 11.04
N GLU A 323 -9.09 26.20 10.43
CA GLU A 323 -8.29 25.06 10.00
C GLU A 323 -7.76 25.31 8.59
N PHE A 324 -6.44 25.21 8.43
CA PHE A 324 -5.79 25.40 7.14
C PHE A 324 -5.13 24.10 6.71
N THR A 325 -5.54 23.58 5.56
CA THR A 325 -5.11 22.26 5.12
C THR A 325 -4.28 22.38 3.83
N SER A 326 -3.19 21.63 3.77
CA SER A 326 -2.35 21.55 2.57
C SER A 326 -3.02 20.73 1.46
N ALA A 327 -2.47 20.82 0.24
CA ALA A 327 -2.71 19.78 -0.76
C ALA A 327 -2.23 18.41 -0.22
N VAL A 328 -2.87 17.33 -0.71
CA VAL A 328 -2.48 15.97 -0.38
C VAL A 328 -1.23 15.59 -1.18
N ALA A 329 -0.18 15.17 -0.48
CA ALA A 329 0.99 14.55 -1.07
C ALA A 329 0.78 13.03 -1.13
N ARG A 330 1.12 12.40 -2.26
CA ARG A 330 0.86 10.97 -2.51
C ARG A 330 1.91 10.37 -3.43
N PHE A 331 2.13 9.07 -3.29
CA PHE A 331 2.95 8.31 -4.25
C PHE A 331 2.21 8.15 -5.58
N ALA A 332 2.96 8.06 -6.68
CA ALA A 332 2.37 7.85 -8.00
C ALA A 332 1.73 6.47 -8.10
N ASP A 333 2.50 5.43 -7.77
CA ASP A 333 2.11 4.03 -7.88
C ASP A 333 2.07 3.36 -6.50
N PRO A 334 1.28 2.29 -6.30
CA PRO A 334 1.39 1.45 -5.11
C PRO A 334 2.72 0.69 -5.05
N MET A 335 3.23 0.48 -3.84
CA MET A 335 4.37 -0.41 -3.59
C MET A 335 3.90 -1.87 -3.58
N VAL A 336 4.47 -2.69 -4.46
CA VAL A 336 4.32 -4.14 -4.48
C VAL A 336 5.64 -4.76 -4.02
N PRO A 337 5.69 -5.46 -2.87
CA PRO A 337 6.91 -6.09 -2.39
C PRO A 337 7.24 -7.36 -3.19
N LEU A 338 8.53 -7.67 -3.29
CA LEU A 338 9.03 -8.99 -3.71
C LEU A 338 9.86 -9.57 -2.56
N LEU A 339 9.34 -10.59 -1.89
CA LEU A 339 10.06 -11.29 -0.83
C LEU A 339 10.93 -12.40 -1.44
N GLU A 340 12.24 -12.22 -1.41
CA GLU A 340 13.20 -13.22 -1.89
C GLU A 340 13.78 -14.01 -0.73
N ILE A 341 13.54 -15.33 -0.73
CA ILE A 341 14.05 -16.28 0.25
C ILE A 341 15.02 -17.22 -0.47
N PRO A 342 16.34 -17.09 -0.24
CA PRO A 342 17.33 -17.86 -0.98
C PRO A 342 17.22 -19.38 -0.76
N ARG A 343 16.83 -19.80 0.45
CA ARG A 343 16.71 -21.20 0.83
C ARG A 343 15.74 -21.39 1.99
N TYR A 344 15.04 -22.52 1.99
CA TYR A 344 14.21 -23.00 3.08
C TYR A 344 14.18 -24.53 3.05
N ALA A 345 14.30 -25.20 4.19
CA ALA A 345 14.27 -26.67 4.25
C ALA A 345 12.88 -27.16 4.70
N LEU A 346 12.22 -27.97 3.86
CA LEU A 346 10.93 -28.60 4.16
C LEU A 346 11.03 -29.55 5.36
N ASP A 347 12.14 -30.27 5.44
CA ASP A 347 12.42 -31.33 6.40
C ASP A 347 13.18 -30.84 7.65
N ARG A 348 13.17 -29.52 7.91
CA ARG A 348 13.87 -28.91 9.06
C ARG A 348 13.51 -29.50 10.43
N GLN A 349 12.28 -29.99 10.56
CA GLN A 349 11.73 -30.59 11.77
C GLN A 349 11.44 -32.08 11.59
N ALA A 350 12.05 -32.73 10.59
CA ALA A 350 11.82 -34.14 10.31
C ALA A 350 12.20 -35.01 11.51
N THR A 351 11.21 -35.77 11.98
CA THR A 351 11.38 -36.81 13.01
C THR A 351 11.37 -38.22 12.40
N LYS A 352 10.83 -38.34 11.19
CA LYS A 352 10.76 -39.57 10.39
C LYS A 352 10.65 -39.21 8.89
N PRO A 353 11.01 -40.13 7.98
CA PRO A 353 10.72 -39.98 6.56
C PRO A 353 9.21 -39.94 6.29
N GLU A 354 8.81 -39.16 5.30
CA GLU A 354 7.42 -39.01 4.84
C GLU A 354 7.40 -38.91 3.31
N SER A 355 6.22 -39.02 2.69
CA SER A 355 6.08 -38.84 1.25
C SER A 355 6.37 -37.39 0.84
N ILE A 356 6.83 -37.18 -0.41
CA ILE A 356 7.05 -35.82 -0.94
C ILE A 356 5.75 -35.00 -0.88
N ALA A 357 4.60 -35.62 -1.17
CA ALA A 357 3.30 -34.99 -1.09
C ALA A 357 2.97 -34.49 0.32
N THR A 358 3.28 -35.27 1.36
CA THR A 358 3.08 -34.87 2.76
C THR A 358 3.96 -33.66 3.12
N TRP A 359 5.24 -33.68 2.74
CA TRP A 359 6.16 -32.56 3.00
C TRP A 359 5.70 -31.26 2.34
N LEU A 360 5.24 -31.33 1.09
CA LEU A 360 4.72 -30.17 0.38
C LEU A 360 3.40 -29.69 0.99
N ASP A 361 2.46 -30.60 1.28
CA ASP A 361 1.16 -30.23 1.87
C ASP A 361 1.33 -29.53 3.23
N ASP A 362 2.14 -30.07 4.14
CA ASP A 362 2.40 -29.46 5.44
C ASP A 362 3.01 -28.04 5.31
N PHE A 363 3.96 -27.88 4.37
CA PHE A 363 4.56 -26.58 4.10
C PHE A 363 3.56 -25.59 3.53
N PHE A 364 2.76 -25.97 2.52
CA PHE A 364 1.78 -25.08 1.90
C PHE A 364 0.61 -24.77 2.83
N ALA A 365 0.16 -25.73 3.65
CA ALA A 365 -0.82 -25.49 4.69
C ALA A 365 -0.33 -24.42 5.68
N GLY A 366 0.93 -24.54 6.12
CA GLY A 366 1.57 -23.51 6.95
C GLY A 366 1.72 -22.17 6.23
N LEU A 367 2.20 -22.17 4.99
CA LEU A 367 2.46 -20.96 4.20
C LEU A 367 1.16 -20.22 3.85
N LEU A 368 0.07 -20.93 3.57
CA LEU A 368 -1.22 -20.35 3.18
C LEU A 368 -2.10 -20.00 4.38
N THR A 369 -1.72 -20.40 5.60
CA THR A 369 -2.44 -20.02 6.82
C THR A 369 -2.42 -18.50 7.01
N PRO A 370 -3.59 -17.83 7.12
CA PRO A 370 -3.66 -16.39 7.39
C PRO A 370 -2.96 -16.02 8.69
N THR A 371 -2.13 -14.97 8.67
CA THR A 371 -1.44 -14.46 9.86
C THR A 371 -2.10 -13.22 10.45
N LEU A 372 -2.96 -12.54 9.69
CA LEU A 372 -3.76 -11.41 10.17
C LEU A 372 -5.14 -11.86 10.66
N HIS A 373 -5.63 -11.21 11.72
CA HIS A 373 -6.97 -11.42 12.24
C HIS A 373 -8.03 -10.84 11.29
N GLY A 374 -9.12 -11.58 11.06
CA GLY A 374 -10.21 -11.17 10.18
C GLY A 374 -10.05 -11.74 8.77
N SER A 375 -10.77 -12.83 8.48
CA SER A 375 -10.72 -13.63 7.24
C SER A 375 -10.31 -12.83 5.99
N THR A 376 -9.17 -13.23 5.43
CA THR A 376 -8.51 -12.68 4.24
C THR A 376 -8.06 -13.82 3.33
N GLU A 377 -8.96 -14.76 3.05
CA GLU A 377 -8.71 -15.83 2.10
C GLU A 377 -8.74 -15.27 0.69
N LEU A 378 -7.65 -14.62 0.28
CA LEU A 378 -7.46 -14.20 -1.10
C LEU A 378 -6.76 -15.30 -1.89
N PRO A 379 -7.19 -15.55 -3.13
CA PRO A 379 -6.45 -16.43 -4.00
C PRO A 379 -5.07 -15.84 -4.28
N VAL A 380 -4.07 -16.72 -4.31
CA VAL A 380 -2.74 -16.44 -4.84
C VAL A 380 -2.44 -17.45 -5.94
N LEU A 381 -1.55 -17.10 -6.86
CA LEU A 381 -1.10 -18.04 -7.88
C LEU A 381 0.25 -18.63 -7.46
N VAL A 382 0.35 -19.96 -7.45
CA VAL A 382 1.57 -20.68 -7.10
C VAL A 382 2.18 -21.28 -8.37
N GLY A 383 3.43 -20.93 -8.65
CA GLY A 383 4.28 -21.63 -9.62
C GLY A 383 5.35 -22.42 -8.87
N LEU A 384 5.56 -23.68 -9.27
CA LEU A 384 6.52 -24.57 -8.62
C LEU A 384 7.34 -25.31 -9.68
N GLN A 385 8.65 -25.28 -9.56
CA GLN A 385 9.55 -26.08 -10.39
C GLN A 385 10.26 -27.09 -9.51
N SER A 386 10.10 -28.39 -9.79
CA SER A 386 10.79 -29.45 -9.06
C SER A 386 12.05 -29.89 -9.81
N SER A 387 13.14 -30.05 -9.06
CA SER A 387 14.39 -30.59 -9.57
C SER A 387 15.03 -31.51 -8.54
N TYR A 388 15.74 -32.54 -9.01
CA TYR A 388 16.52 -33.41 -8.15
C TYR A 388 18.00 -33.03 -8.27
N THR A 389 18.67 -32.90 -7.12
CA THR A 389 20.08 -32.50 -7.05
C THR A 389 20.92 -33.62 -6.45
N TYR A 390 22.06 -33.89 -7.08
CA TYR A 390 23.02 -34.89 -6.60
C TYR A 390 24.45 -34.60 -7.06
N SER A 391 25.43 -35.17 -6.36
CA SER A 391 26.84 -35.06 -6.74
C SER A 391 27.26 -36.25 -7.58
N LEU A 392 27.88 -36.00 -8.74
CA LEU A 392 28.47 -37.07 -9.58
C LEU A 392 29.76 -37.65 -8.96
N VAL A 393 30.39 -36.89 -8.07
CA VAL A 393 31.61 -37.28 -7.36
C VAL A 393 31.29 -37.40 -5.88
N PRO A 394 31.58 -38.55 -5.22
CA PRO A 394 31.46 -38.68 -3.77
C PRO A 394 32.30 -37.61 -3.07
N GLY A 395 31.68 -36.80 -2.20
CA GLY A 395 32.34 -35.63 -1.59
C GLY A 395 32.41 -34.37 -2.50
N GLY A 396 31.65 -34.35 -3.60
CA GLY A 396 31.63 -33.28 -4.61
C GLY A 396 31.46 -31.86 -4.04
N GLY A 397 30.65 -31.73 -2.98
CA GLY A 397 30.40 -30.46 -2.30
C GLY A 397 31.65 -29.85 -1.64
N SER A 398 32.66 -30.65 -1.28
CA SER A 398 33.95 -30.17 -0.73
C SER A 398 35.06 -30.10 -1.78
N SER A 399 34.88 -30.69 -2.97
CA SER A 399 35.83 -30.64 -4.08
C SER A 399 35.58 -29.49 -5.08
N GLY A 400 34.58 -28.64 -4.84
CA GLY A 400 34.25 -27.50 -5.71
C GLY A 400 33.61 -27.88 -7.05
N VAL A 401 33.14 -29.13 -7.20
CA VAL A 401 32.41 -29.59 -8.39
C VAL A 401 30.92 -29.28 -8.17
N PRO A 402 30.25 -28.56 -9.09
CA PRO A 402 28.84 -28.22 -8.91
C PRO A 402 27.96 -29.47 -8.93
N ALA A 403 26.88 -29.45 -8.15
CA ALA A 403 25.87 -30.50 -8.16
C ALA A 403 25.22 -30.59 -9.55
N THR A 404 24.87 -31.82 -9.95
CA THR A 404 24.04 -32.07 -11.13
C THR A 404 22.58 -31.84 -10.77
N ILE A 405 21.85 -31.18 -11.67
CA ILE A 405 20.44 -30.81 -11.48
C ILE A 405 19.62 -31.48 -12.58
N ILE A 406 18.64 -32.29 -12.19
CA ILE A 406 17.70 -32.94 -13.09
C ILE A 406 16.32 -32.28 -12.91
N PRO A 407 15.74 -31.64 -13.93
CA PRO A 407 14.35 -31.18 -13.88
C PRO A 407 13.40 -32.39 -13.77
N VAL A 408 12.44 -32.33 -12.85
CA VAL A 408 11.46 -33.41 -12.62
C VAL A 408 10.08 -32.99 -13.09
N SER A 409 9.55 -31.87 -12.57
CA SER A 409 8.21 -31.39 -12.90
C SER A 409 8.13 -29.85 -12.88
N LEU A 410 7.09 -29.33 -13.52
CA LEU A 410 6.79 -27.90 -13.58
C LEU A 410 5.29 -27.67 -13.42
N LEU A 411 4.92 -26.96 -12.35
CA LEU A 411 3.61 -26.42 -12.12
C LEU A 411 3.57 -24.97 -12.61
N PRO A 412 2.83 -24.64 -13.68
CA PRO A 412 2.60 -23.25 -14.08
C PRO A 412 1.81 -22.51 -12.99
N PRO A 413 1.82 -21.16 -12.96
CA PRO A 413 1.07 -20.38 -11.98
C PRO A 413 -0.40 -20.82 -11.88
N THR A 414 -0.74 -21.48 -10.78
CA THR A 414 -2.04 -22.12 -10.53
C THR A 414 -2.68 -21.51 -9.29
N SER A 415 -3.96 -21.18 -9.38
CA SER A 415 -4.69 -20.52 -8.28
C SER A 415 -4.91 -21.46 -7.11
N THR A 416 -4.68 -20.98 -5.89
CA THR A 416 -5.07 -21.67 -4.66
C THR A 416 -6.57 -21.64 -4.40
N GLU A 417 -7.32 -20.76 -5.08
CA GLU A 417 -8.74 -20.52 -4.80
C GLU A 417 -9.01 -20.16 -3.32
N GLY A 418 -8.01 -19.65 -2.61
CA GLY A 418 -8.09 -19.37 -1.17
C GLY A 418 -7.98 -20.60 -0.26
N GLN A 419 -7.77 -21.80 -0.81
CA GLN A 419 -7.67 -23.04 -0.05
C GLN A 419 -6.33 -23.17 0.67
N LEU A 420 -6.34 -23.70 1.89
CA LEU A 420 -5.13 -24.03 2.66
C LEU A 420 -4.40 -25.28 2.14
N HIS A 421 -5.14 -26.22 1.56
CA HIS A 421 -4.63 -27.48 0.99
C HIS A 421 -5.03 -27.62 -0.48
N PRO A 422 -4.42 -26.84 -1.40
CA PRO A 422 -4.79 -26.92 -2.81
C PRO A 422 -4.42 -28.28 -3.40
N ALA A 423 -5.38 -28.94 -4.06
CA ALA A 423 -5.19 -30.31 -4.58
C ALA A 423 -4.02 -30.46 -5.56
N PHE A 424 -3.63 -29.39 -6.25
CA PHE A 424 -2.48 -29.42 -7.18
C PHE A 424 -1.14 -29.63 -6.45
N ILE A 425 -1.03 -29.30 -5.16
CA ILE A 425 0.20 -29.51 -4.38
C ILE A 425 0.44 -31.01 -4.18
N THR A 426 -0.61 -31.75 -3.80
CA THR A 426 -0.54 -33.22 -3.71
C THR A 426 -0.23 -33.84 -5.06
N GLN A 427 -0.81 -33.34 -6.16
CA GLN A 427 -0.52 -33.85 -7.51
C GLN A 427 0.96 -33.69 -7.91
N VAL A 428 1.59 -32.55 -7.59
CA VAL A 428 3.02 -32.37 -7.83
C VAL A 428 3.84 -33.31 -6.96
N GLY A 429 3.49 -33.42 -5.67
CA GLY A 429 4.17 -34.34 -4.75
C GLY A 429 4.10 -35.80 -5.19
N ASP A 430 2.93 -36.26 -5.64
CA ASP A 430 2.73 -37.62 -6.16
C ASP A 430 3.51 -37.86 -7.45
N ALA A 431 3.57 -36.87 -8.35
CA ALA A 431 4.35 -36.96 -9.59
C ALA A 431 5.87 -37.05 -9.32
N ASP A 432 6.36 -36.24 -8.39
CA ASP A 432 7.77 -36.24 -7.98
C ASP A 432 8.12 -37.54 -7.22
N GLN A 433 7.19 -38.05 -6.39
CA GLN A 433 7.32 -39.34 -5.70
C GLN A 433 7.38 -40.50 -6.71
N GLN A 434 6.47 -40.52 -7.68
CA GLN A 434 6.45 -41.53 -8.73
C GLN A 434 7.75 -41.53 -9.54
N TRP A 435 8.26 -40.35 -9.90
CA TRP A 435 9.55 -40.22 -10.59
C TRP A 435 10.70 -40.76 -9.74
N PHE A 436 10.74 -40.42 -8.46
CA PHE A 436 11.79 -40.87 -7.53
C PHE A 436 11.83 -42.40 -7.39
N GLU A 437 10.66 -43.03 -7.26
CA GLU A 437 10.52 -44.49 -7.15
C GLU A 437 10.87 -45.22 -8.46
N THR A 438 10.54 -44.61 -9.61
CA THR A 438 10.74 -45.19 -10.94
C THR A 438 12.20 -45.10 -11.38
N GLU A 439 12.79 -43.90 -11.34
CA GLU A 439 14.14 -43.65 -11.84
C GLU A 439 15.23 -44.09 -10.86
N ARG A 440 14.91 -44.17 -9.56
CA ARG A 440 15.84 -44.53 -8.47
C ARG A 440 17.16 -43.77 -8.58
N PRO A 441 17.11 -42.42 -8.52
CA PRO A 441 18.31 -41.60 -8.69
C PRO A 441 19.31 -41.87 -7.57
N VAL A 442 20.56 -41.42 -7.75
CA VAL A 442 21.61 -41.54 -6.72
C VAL A 442 21.12 -40.93 -5.41
N GLN A 443 21.29 -41.67 -4.31
CA GLN A 443 20.88 -41.27 -2.96
C GLN A 443 22.12 -41.23 -2.07
N ASP A 444 22.57 -40.03 -1.72
CA ASP A 444 23.66 -39.77 -0.79
C ASP A 444 23.24 -38.70 0.24
N GLU A 445 24.10 -38.40 1.21
CA GLU A 445 23.77 -37.44 2.28
C GLU A 445 23.53 -36.01 1.78
N ALA A 446 24.00 -35.66 0.58
CA ALA A 446 23.88 -34.35 -0.04
C ALA A 446 22.86 -34.31 -1.19
N THR A 447 22.16 -35.43 -1.46
CA THR A 447 21.10 -35.48 -2.46
C THR A 447 19.74 -35.08 -1.91
N GLY A 448 18.92 -34.51 -2.78
CA GLY A 448 17.55 -34.18 -2.44
C GLY A 448 16.82 -33.45 -3.54
N PHE A 449 15.52 -33.29 -3.32
CA PHE A 449 14.70 -32.41 -4.13
C PHE A 449 14.99 -30.95 -3.78
N ARG A 450 14.98 -30.13 -4.84
CA ARG A 450 15.00 -28.68 -4.77
C ARG A 450 13.83 -28.16 -5.58
N PHE A 451 12.95 -27.45 -4.90
CA PHE A 451 11.83 -26.76 -5.49
C PHE A 451 12.12 -25.25 -5.61
N GLY A 452 11.88 -24.70 -6.79
CA GLY A 452 11.79 -23.25 -7.00
C GLY A 452 10.33 -22.82 -6.89
N LEU A 453 9.99 -22.06 -5.85
CA LEU A 453 8.65 -21.56 -5.61
C LEU A 453 8.58 -20.09 -6.01
N THR A 454 7.56 -19.72 -6.80
CA THR A 454 7.17 -18.32 -7.02
C THR A 454 5.68 -18.17 -6.74
N VAL A 455 5.34 -17.23 -5.86
CA VAL A 455 3.96 -16.86 -5.57
C VAL A 455 3.68 -15.52 -6.22
N PHE A 456 2.61 -15.46 -7.01
CA PHE A 456 2.15 -14.26 -7.70
C PHE A 456 0.86 -13.75 -7.09
N SER A 457 0.61 -12.47 -7.30
CA SER A 457 -0.68 -11.86 -6.99
C SER A 457 -1.81 -12.58 -7.72
N GLY A 458 -2.84 -12.96 -6.96
CA GLY A 458 -4.10 -13.51 -7.49
C GLY A 458 -5.20 -12.46 -7.67
N THR A 459 -4.92 -11.19 -7.36
CA THR A 459 -5.86 -10.06 -7.44
C THR A 459 -5.32 -8.96 -8.36
N GLY A 460 -6.19 -8.27 -9.09
CA GLY A 460 -5.80 -7.20 -10.01
C GLY A 460 -5.34 -7.69 -11.40
N SER A 461 -5.06 -6.75 -12.29
CA SER A 461 -4.63 -6.99 -13.68
C SER A 461 -3.15 -7.38 -13.80
N ASN A 462 -2.33 -6.97 -12.83
CA ASN A 462 -0.88 -7.18 -12.83
C ASN A 462 -0.50 -8.37 -11.93
N ARG A 463 -0.20 -9.53 -12.56
CA ARG A 463 0.27 -10.75 -11.89
C ARG A 463 1.75 -10.68 -11.53
N LEU A 464 2.13 -9.66 -10.75
CA LEU A 464 3.50 -9.49 -10.30
C LEU A 464 3.87 -10.58 -9.27
N PRO A 465 5.14 -11.03 -9.25
CA PRO A 465 5.62 -11.93 -8.20
C PRO A 465 5.64 -11.20 -6.85
N LEU A 466 5.06 -11.83 -5.84
CA LEU A 466 5.02 -11.34 -4.46
C LEU A 466 6.11 -11.98 -3.61
N MET A 467 6.35 -13.27 -3.81
CA MET A 467 7.35 -14.04 -3.07
C MET A 467 8.05 -15.04 -3.98
N LYS A 468 9.34 -15.27 -3.72
CA LYS A 468 10.14 -16.30 -4.35
C LYS A 468 10.96 -17.06 -3.32
N ILE A 469 10.95 -18.39 -3.39
CA ILE A 469 11.88 -19.26 -2.68
C ILE A 469 12.76 -19.96 -3.71
N ASP A 470 14.06 -19.63 -3.76
CA ASP A 470 14.99 -20.15 -4.77
C ASP A 470 15.38 -21.62 -4.55
N ALA A 471 15.35 -22.06 -3.29
CA ALA A 471 15.73 -23.40 -2.90
C ALA A 471 14.88 -23.86 -1.71
N LEU A 472 13.68 -24.34 -2.00
CA LEU A 472 12.91 -25.13 -1.05
C LEU A 472 13.46 -26.57 -1.12
N SER A 473 14.19 -27.01 -0.10
CA SER A 473 14.95 -28.28 -0.13
C SER A 473 14.29 -29.39 0.68
N LEU A 474 14.39 -30.62 0.18
CA LEU A 474 13.98 -31.84 0.87
C LEU A 474 15.08 -32.90 0.69
N ALA A 475 15.72 -33.33 1.77
CA ALA A 475 16.79 -34.32 1.70
C ALA A 475 16.24 -35.72 1.40
N THR A 476 16.95 -36.48 0.55
CA THR A 476 16.52 -37.82 0.13
C THR A 476 16.33 -38.79 1.30
N LYS A 477 17.13 -38.66 2.37
CA LYS A 477 17.01 -39.48 3.59
C LYS A 477 15.66 -39.34 4.31
N ASN A 478 14.90 -38.29 4.01
CA ASN A 478 13.61 -37.97 4.64
C ASN A 478 12.42 -38.30 3.73
N ILE A 479 12.65 -39.03 2.63
CA ILE A 479 11.63 -39.50 1.70
C ILE A 479 11.40 -41.00 1.93
N VAL A 480 10.13 -41.44 1.97
CA VAL A 480 9.74 -42.85 2.11
C VAL A 480 9.50 -43.52 0.75
#